data_AF-A0A927P5E0-F1
#
_entry.id   AF-A0A927P5E0-F1
#
_cell.length_a   1.000
_cell.length_b   1.000
_cell.length_c   1.000
_cell.angle_alpha   90.00
_cell.angle_beta   90.00
_cell.angle_gamma   90.00
#
_symmetry.space_group_name_H-M   'P 1'
#
loop_
_entity.id
_entity.type
_entity.pdbx_description
1 polymer ?
#
loop_
_entity_poly.entity_id
_entity_poly.type
_entity_poly.pdbx_seq_one_letter_code
_entity_poly.pdbx_strand_id
1 'polypeptide(L)'
;MKNVIGAVGANVVRLLISVVLTLLLPKLMGQEEYSYWQLYLFYTTYLAYSSLGWCEGFTLKYGGAHYEDLNKRLIGGQVWMLFAYEVLFFGGLWLVITVLGIESTKYVLLLLAGASAVFDIIRYMVQSILHTVNRIKEYVRVVLLERLLFALLAAVALALGFNSALALVAAEIAGRFLSMLYSFFITRDIVTARPAPLKEVAAEAKNEISIGHKLLLALLASQLVIGVIRFAIEQKWGVLQFGQISLIISLSNMLVSCVSAIGVVIFPMLKRMQPEQMERVYTPVRTLMSVLIWGCMLMFAPMKWVLTQWLPQYSEALTYLALLLPLCLYESRTAMLSTTYLKAYREEKNILKVNAAAVALSVAAAGVCVFLLENLTLAVLAISLLCMVKAYMTEYYVSRHVPFPFKRELALEAAMMALFMLSGWYAGYVAAFAIYGAGYVLYLLTERKFITAGLRTLKDEFREKKHG
;
A
#
# COMPACT_ATOMS: atom_id res chain seq x y z
N MET A 1 -17.36 7.60 18.14
CA MET A 1 -16.39 6.63 18.70
C MET A 1 -16.65 5.18 18.28
N LYS A 2 -17.87 4.63 18.36
CA LYS A 2 -18.16 3.22 17.96
C LYS A 2 -17.68 2.85 16.55
N ASN A 3 -17.87 3.74 15.56
CA ASN A 3 -17.41 3.50 14.19
C ASN A 3 -15.88 3.55 14.04
N VAL A 4 -15.20 4.39 14.84
CA VAL A 4 -13.72 4.48 14.84
C VAL A 4 -13.11 3.24 15.49
N ILE A 5 -13.66 2.79 16.62
CA ILE A 5 -13.21 1.57 17.30
C ILE A 5 -13.45 0.34 16.40
N GLY A 6 -14.59 0.28 15.71
CA GLY A 6 -14.88 -0.78 14.74
C GLY A 6 -13.92 -0.76 13.54
N ALA A 7 -13.60 0.42 12.99
CA ALA A 7 -12.65 0.57 11.88
C ALA A 7 -11.21 0.21 12.28
N VAL A 8 -10.78 0.60 13.49
CA VAL A 8 -9.47 0.23 14.04
C VAL A 8 -9.38 -1.28 14.26
N GLY A 9 -10.39 -1.90 14.90
CA GLY A 9 -10.42 -3.35 15.12
C GLY A 9 -10.38 -4.14 13.81
N ALA A 10 -11.12 -3.70 12.79
CA ALA A 10 -11.10 -4.32 11.47
C ALA A 10 -9.72 -4.21 10.78
N ASN A 11 -9.06 -3.05 10.88
CA ASN A 11 -7.71 -2.86 10.34
C ASN A 11 -6.68 -3.75 11.06
N VAL A 12 -6.82 -3.95 12.38
CA VAL A 12 -5.95 -4.87 13.14
C VAL A 12 -6.16 -6.32 12.68
N VAL A 13 -7.41 -6.78 12.54
CA VAL A 13 -7.69 -8.13 12.04
C VAL A 13 -7.14 -8.31 10.62
N ARG A 14 -7.34 -7.32 9.73
CA ARG A 14 -6.78 -7.34 8.37
C ARG A 14 -5.25 -7.45 8.39
N LEU A 15 -4.61 -6.71 9.29
CA LEU A 15 -3.16 -6.74 9.45
C LEU A 15 -2.68 -8.10 9.93
N LEU A 16 -3.33 -8.69 10.93
CA LEU A 16 -3.00 -10.03 11.44
C LEU A 16 -3.12 -11.09 10.34
N ILE A 17 -4.20 -11.07 9.55
CA ILE A 17 -4.35 -11.99 8.41
C ILE A 17 -3.20 -11.81 7.41
N SER A 18 -2.85 -10.56 7.09
CA SER A 18 -1.71 -10.28 6.19
C SER A 18 -0.39 -10.81 6.76
N VAL A 19 -0.13 -10.61 8.06
CA VAL A 19 1.09 -11.09 8.73
C VAL A 19 1.20 -12.61 8.64
N VAL A 20 0.10 -13.29 8.97
CA VAL A 20 0.01 -14.75 8.94
C VAL A 20 0.28 -15.26 7.53
N LEU A 21 -0.37 -14.69 6.51
CA LEU A 21 -0.17 -15.13 5.12
C LEU A 21 1.26 -14.86 4.63
N THR A 22 1.85 -13.69 4.91
CA THR A 22 3.22 -13.36 4.47
C THR A 22 4.29 -14.21 5.15
N LEU A 23 4.07 -14.69 6.38
CA LEU A 23 5.04 -15.52 7.11
C LEU A 23 4.81 -17.03 6.97
N LEU A 24 3.57 -17.47 6.76
CA LEU A 24 3.24 -18.89 6.61
C LEU A 24 3.42 -19.39 5.18
N LEU A 25 2.92 -18.65 4.17
CA LEU A 25 2.95 -19.11 2.78
C LEU A 25 4.37 -19.42 2.27
N PRO A 26 5.40 -18.56 2.48
CA PRO A 26 6.74 -18.87 2.02
C PRO A 26 7.37 -20.07 2.75
N LYS A 27 6.86 -20.45 3.92
CA LYS A 27 7.35 -21.63 4.67
C LYS A 27 6.73 -22.93 4.17
N LEU A 28 5.45 -22.88 3.80
CA LEU A 28 4.68 -24.04 3.34
C LEU A 28 4.93 -24.36 1.86
N MET A 29 5.38 -23.37 1.09
CA MET A 29 5.67 -23.50 -0.34
C MET A 29 7.17 -23.62 -0.61
N GLY A 30 7.50 -24.21 -1.76
CA GLY A 30 8.84 -24.09 -2.34
C GLY A 30 9.15 -22.64 -2.72
N GLN A 31 10.44 -22.27 -2.73
CA GLN A 31 10.84 -20.88 -3.02
C GLN A 31 10.37 -20.39 -4.38
N GLU A 32 10.41 -21.25 -5.39
CA GLU A 32 10.01 -20.93 -6.76
C GLU A 32 8.49 -20.71 -6.86
N GLU A 33 7.68 -21.61 -6.29
CA GLU A 33 6.22 -21.49 -6.25
C GLU A 33 5.77 -20.23 -5.48
N TYR A 34 6.41 -19.94 -4.35
CA TYR A 34 6.15 -18.69 -3.63
C TYR A 34 6.54 -17.45 -4.48
N SER A 35 7.59 -17.56 -5.29
CA SER A 35 8.03 -16.48 -6.16
C SER A 35 7.06 -16.22 -7.31
N TYR A 36 6.47 -17.27 -7.88
CA TYR A 36 5.37 -17.17 -8.84
C TYR A 36 4.11 -16.57 -8.21
N TRP A 37 3.78 -16.94 -6.97
CA TRP A 37 2.72 -16.30 -6.20
C TRP A 37 2.97 -14.79 -6.02
N GLN A 38 4.19 -14.39 -5.68
CA GLN A 38 4.57 -12.97 -5.60
C GLN A 38 4.48 -12.26 -6.95
N LEU A 39 4.77 -12.95 -8.05
CA LEU A 39 4.67 -12.38 -9.41
C LEU A 39 3.21 -12.15 -9.80
N TYR A 40 2.33 -13.09 -9.46
CA TYR A 40 0.88 -12.91 -9.60
C TYR A 40 0.36 -11.73 -8.78
N LEU A 41 0.76 -11.60 -7.51
CA LEU A 41 0.37 -10.47 -6.66
C LEU A 41 0.88 -9.14 -7.23
N PHE A 42 2.07 -9.14 -7.83
CA PHE A 42 2.60 -7.99 -8.53
C PHE A 42 1.72 -7.61 -9.72
N TYR A 43 1.38 -8.55 -10.61
CA TYR A 43 0.48 -8.28 -11.74
C TYR A 43 -0.88 -7.77 -11.30
N THR A 44 -1.54 -8.43 -10.34
CA THR A 44 -2.86 -7.99 -9.85
C THR A 44 -2.82 -6.57 -9.27
N THR A 45 -1.73 -6.18 -8.58
CA THR A 45 -1.55 -4.84 -8.04
C THR A 45 -1.59 -3.76 -9.13
N TYR A 46 -0.94 -3.98 -10.27
CA TYR A 46 -0.91 -2.99 -11.36
C TYR A 46 -2.15 -3.07 -12.25
N LEU A 47 -2.70 -4.27 -12.46
CA LEU A 47 -3.93 -4.45 -13.23
C LEU A 47 -5.15 -3.83 -12.54
N ALA A 48 -5.17 -3.68 -11.20
CA ALA A 48 -6.22 -2.98 -10.49
C ALA A 48 -6.43 -1.51 -10.94
N TYR A 49 -5.42 -0.90 -11.57
CA TYR A 49 -5.49 0.45 -12.12
C TYR A 49 -6.14 0.51 -13.52
N SER A 50 -6.59 -0.61 -14.09
CA SER A 50 -7.31 -0.64 -15.38
C SER A 50 -8.65 0.11 -15.33
N SER A 51 -9.22 0.34 -14.14
CA SER A 51 -10.46 1.10 -13.94
C SER A 51 -10.41 2.59 -14.36
N LEU A 52 -9.24 3.10 -14.78
CA LEU A 52 -9.00 4.45 -15.31
C LEU A 52 -9.42 5.60 -14.37
N GLY A 53 -9.61 5.33 -13.08
CA GLY A 53 -9.97 6.33 -12.07
C GLY A 53 -11.48 6.49 -11.93
N TRP A 54 -12.26 5.56 -12.46
CA TRP A 54 -13.72 5.59 -12.35
C TRP A 54 -14.18 5.51 -10.89
N CYS A 55 -13.65 4.56 -10.12
CA CYS A 55 -13.99 4.38 -8.70
C CYS A 55 -13.56 5.59 -7.84
N GLU A 56 -12.39 6.15 -8.13
CA GLU A 56 -11.86 7.36 -7.49
C GLU A 56 -12.75 8.57 -7.80
N GLY A 57 -13.17 8.70 -9.06
CA GLY A 57 -14.09 9.74 -9.52
C GLY A 57 -15.44 9.69 -8.83
N PHE A 58 -16.02 8.49 -8.73
CA PHE A 58 -17.25 8.25 -7.97
C PHE A 58 -17.11 8.72 -6.52
N THR A 59 -16.03 8.31 -5.84
CA THR A 59 -15.77 8.64 -4.43
C THR A 59 -15.63 10.15 -4.21
N LEU A 60 -14.95 10.84 -5.13
CA LEU A 60 -14.78 12.29 -5.06
C LEU A 60 -16.08 13.05 -5.34
N LYS A 61 -16.90 12.56 -6.26
CA LYS A 61 -18.14 13.22 -6.68
C LYS A 61 -19.27 13.04 -5.68
N TYR A 62 -19.47 11.83 -5.17
CA TYR A 62 -20.57 11.50 -4.25
C TYR A 62 -20.17 11.53 -2.78
N GLY A 63 -18.95 11.97 -2.45
CA GLY A 63 -18.43 12.07 -1.09
C GLY A 63 -19.37 12.80 -0.13
N GLY A 64 -19.91 12.08 0.86
CA GLY A 64 -20.81 12.64 1.87
C GLY A 64 -22.30 12.59 1.50
N ALA A 65 -22.68 12.01 0.36
CA ALA A 65 -24.08 11.73 0.03
C ALA A 65 -24.69 10.68 0.96
N HIS A 66 -26.01 10.75 1.18
CA HIS A 66 -26.74 9.67 1.84
C HIS A 66 -27.06 8.54 0.86
N TYR A 67 -27.19 7.32 1.38
CA TYR A 67 -27.38 6.13 0.54
C TYR A 67 -28.74 6.13 -0.17
N GLU A 68 -29.72 6.75 0.46
CA GLU A 68 -31.10 6.89 0.01
C GLU A 68 -31.22 7.88 -1.17
N ASP A 69 -30.35 8.89 -1.20
CA ASP A 69 -30.35 9.96 -2.22
C ASP A 69 -29.69 9.52 -3.53
N LEU A 70 -29.03 8.36 -3.53
CA LEU A 70 -28.33 7.84 -4.69
C LEU A 70 -29.32 7.44 -5.80
N ASN A 71 -29.08 7.91 -7.02
CA ASN A 71 -29.80 7.43 -8.20
C ASN A 71 -29.39 5.98 -8.54
N LYS A 72 -30.13 5.03 -7.98
CA LYS A 72 -29.88 3.58 -8.08
C LYS A 72 -29.77 3.09 -9.51
N ARG A 73 -30.59 3.63 -10.43
CA ARG A 73 -30.59 3.25 -11.85
C ARG A 73 -29.33 3.71 -12.58
N LEU A 74 -28.85 4.91 -12.26
CA LEU A 74 -27.64 5.47 -12.85
C LEU A 74 -26.40 4.71 -12.35
N ILE A 75 -26.28 4.55 -11.03
CA ILE A 75 -25.13 3.88 -10.40
C ILE A 75 -25.10 2.38 -10.72
N GLY A 76 -26.26 1.71 -10.71
CA GLY A 76 -26.36 0.32 -11.16
C GLY A 76 -25.89 0.15 -12.61
N GLY A 77 -26.27 1.10 -13.48
CA GLY A 77 -25.77 1.17 -14.85
C GLY A 77 -24.25 1.31 -14.93
N GLN A 78 -23.64 2.13 -14.06
CA GLN A 78 -22.18 2.29 -14.01
C GLN A 78 -21.46 1.01 -13.56
N VAL A 79 -21.99 0.30 -12.55
CA VAL A 79 -21.42 -0.98 -12.09
C VAL A 79 -21.38 -1.99 -13.24
N TRP A 80 -22.48 -2.12 -14.00
CA TRP A 80 -22.54 -3.04 -15.14
C TRP A 80 -21.71 -2.57 -16.34
N MET A 81 -21.65 -1.27 -16.59
CA MET A 81 -20.80 -0.71 -17.64
C MET A 81 -19.31 -0.92 -17.34
N LEU A 82 -18.90 -0.75 -16.08
CA LEU A 82 -17.54 -1.06 -15.63
C LEU A 82 -17.26 -2.57 -15.75
N PHE A 83 -18.22 -3.44 -15.38
CA PHE A 83 -18.08 -4.89 -15.56
C PHE A 83 -17.85 -5.27 -17.02
N ALA A 84 -18.67 -4.72 -17.92
CA ALA A 84 -18.52 -4.94 -19.36
C ALA A 84 -17.16 -4.42 -19.88
N TYR A 85 -16.74 -3.23 -19.44
CA TYR A 85 -15.45 -2.65 -19.78
C TYR A 85 -14.27 -3.56 -19.36
N GLU A 86 -14.23 -4.01 -18.10
CA GLU A 86 -13.13 -4.85 -17.60
C GLU A 86 -13.10 -6.22 -18.30
N VAL A 87 -14.26 -6.84 -18.53
CA VAL A 87 -14.34 -8.10 -19.28
C VAL A 87 -13.82 -7.93 -20.71
N LEU A 88 -14.17 -6.83 -21.39
CA LEU A 88 -13.67 -6.55 -22.73
C LEU A 88 -12.17 -6.25 -22.73
N PHE A 89 -11.68 -5.48 -21.76
CA PHE A 89 -10.27 -5.14 -21.62
C PHE A 89 -9.40 -6.38 -21.40
N PHE A 90 -9.73 -7.21 -20.42
CA PHE A 90 -8.98 -8.44 -20.12
C PHE A 90 -9.24 -9.55 -21.14
N GLY A 91 -10.42 -9.62 -21.76
CA GLY A 91 -10.70 -10.51 -22.87
C GLY A 91 -9.86 -10.17 -24.12
N GLY A 92 -9.68 -8.87 -24.41
CA GLY A 92 -8.78 -8.41 -25.46
C GLY A 92 -7.31 -8.74 -25.15
N LEU A 93 -6.87 -8.54 -23.91
CA LEU A 93 -5.53 -8.93 -23.48
C LEU A 93 -5.29 -10.43 -23.61
N TRP A 94 -6.29 -11.25 -23.26
CA TRP A 94 -6.25 -12.70 -23.45
C TRP A 94 -6.14 -13.10 -24.93
N LEU A 95 -6.91 -12.45 -25.81
CA LEU A 95 -6.86 -12.69 -27.25
C LEU A 95 -5.47 -12.34 -27.83
N VAL A 96 -4.89 -11.21 -27.45
CA VAL A 96 -3.56 -10.80 -27.94
C VAL A 96 -2.49 -11.80 -27.54
N ILE A 97 -2.49 -12.25 -26.28
CA ILE A 97 -1.49 -13.20 -25.78
C ILE A 97 -1.60 -14.56 -26.47
N THR A 98 -2.82 -15.05 -26.69
CA THR A 98 -3.06 -16.34 -27.36
C THR A 98 -2.66 -16.29 -28.84
N VAL A 99 -2.94 -15.20 -29.56
CA VAL A 99 -2.54 -15.01 -30.96
C VAL A 99 -1.02 -14.93 -31.13
N LEU A 100 -0.31 -14.31 -30.17
CA LEU A 100 1.15 -14.23 -30.19
C LEU A 100 1.83 -15.57 -29.84
N GLY A 101 1.08 -16.60 -29.45
CA GLY A 101 1.61 -17.94 -29.17
C GLY A 101 2.61 -17.98 -28.02
N ILE A 102 2.48 -17.08 -27.04
CA ILE A 102 3.50 -16.94 -26.00
C ILE A 102 3.25 -17.92 -24.86
N GLU A 103 4.04 -18.98 -24.80
CA GLU A 103 3.94 -20.03 -23.78
C GLU A 103 4.96 -19.80 -22.65
N SER A 104 4.48 -19.29 -21.51
CA SER A 104 5.24 -19.24 -20.26
C SER A 104 4.29 -19.21 -19.07
N THR A 105 4.69 -19.82 -17.95
CA THR A 105 4.00 -19.71 -16.66
C THR A 105 3.72 -18.26 -16.29
N LYS A 106 4.61 -17.32 -16.66
CA LYS A 106 4.43 -15.87 -16.43
C LYS A 106 3.16 -15.33 -17.12
N TYR A 107 2.91 -15.74 -18.36
CA TYR A 107 1.72 -15.31 -19.11
C TYR A 107 0.44 -15.94 -18.54
N VAL A 108 0.49 -17.21 -18.14
CA VAL A 108 -0.64 -17.86 -17.44
C VAL A 108 -0.99 -17.06 -16.18
N LEU A 109 0.00 -16.69 -15.38
CA LEU A 109 -0.22 -15.87 -14.18
C LEU A 109 -0.76 -14.46 -14.51
N LEU A 110 -0.29 -13.84 -15.59
CA LEU A 110 -0.80 -12.55 -16.05
C LEU A 110 -2.28 -12.63 -16.47
N LEU A 111 -2.68 -13.69 -17.18
CA LEU A 111 -4.06 -13.93 -17.59
C LEU A 111 -4.96 -14.19 -16.37
N LEU A 112 -4.50 -15.01 -15.43
CA LEU A 112 -5.21 -15.25 -14.17
C LEU A 112 -5.30 -13.99 -13.31
N ALA A 113 -4.27 -13.12 -13.34
CA ALA A 113 -4.29 -11.83 -12.68
C ALA A 113 -5.32 -10.89 -13.32
N GLY A 114 -5.47 -10.91 -14.65
CA GLY A 114 -6.53 -10.18 -15.36
C GLY A 114 -7.93 -10.66 -14.99
N ALA A 115 -8.16 -11.98 -14.99
CA ALA A 115 -9.43 -12.55 -14.55
C ALA A 115 -9.76 -12.18 -13.09
N SER A 116 -8.75 -12.22 -12.22
CA SER A 116 -8.86 -11.78 -10.83
C SER A 116 -9.16 -10.29 -10.69
N ALA A 117 -8.56 -9.44 -11.55
CA ALA A 117 -8.76 -8.00 -11.54
C ALA A 117 -10.19 -7.60 -11.90
N VAL A 118 -10.85 -8.33 -12.82
CA VAL A 118 -12.29 -8.12 -13.12
C VAL A 118 -13.12 -8.20 -11.83
N PHE A 119 -12.97 -9.29 -11.06
CA PHE A 119 -13.74 -9.44 -9.81
C PHE A 119 -13.34 -8.42 -8.75
N ASP A 120 -12.05 -8.11 -8.67
CA ASP A 120 -11.52 -7.18 -7.68
C ASP A 120 -12.02 -5.74 -7.91
N ILE A 121 -11.93 -5.23 -9.14
CA ILE A 121 -12.33 -3.87 -9.50
C ILE A 121 -13.83 -3.66 -9.29
N ILE A 122 -14.64 -4.65 -9.63
CA ILE A 122 -16.10 -4.54 -9.52
C ILE A 122 -16.54 -4.57 -8.07
N ARG A 123 -15.93 -5.45 -7.27
CA ARG A 123 -16.08 -5.45 -5.84
C ARG A 123 -15.57 -4.13 -5.22
N TYR A 124 -14.47 -3.57 -5.71
CA TYR A 124 -13.92 -2.29 -5.28
C TYR A 124 -14.86 -1.12 -5.61
N MET A 125 -15.56 -1.13 -6.76
CA MET A 125 -16.59 -0.14 -7.09
C MET A 125 -17.74 -0.20 -6.08
N VAL A 126 -18.24 -1.39 -5.75
CA VAL A 126 -19.30 -1.55 -4.73
C VAL A 126 -18.82 -1.10 -3.34
N GLN A 127 -17.58 -1.43 -2.99
CA GLN A 127 -16.95 -0.94 -1.77
C GLN A 127 -16.82 0.59 -1.75
N SER A 128 -16.48 1.20 -2.88
CA SER A 128 -16.39 2.65 -3.04
C SER A 128 -17.75 3.30 -2.82
N ILE A 129 -18.83 2.71 -3.34
CA ILE A 129 -20.21 3.15 -3.05
C ILE A 129 -20.50 3.13 -1.55
N LEU A 130 -20.27 1.99 -0.89
CA LEU A 130 -20.53 1.82 0.55
C LEU A 130 -19.67 2.76 1.41
N HIS A 131 -18.41 2.95 1.06
CA HIS A 131 -17.49 3.82 1.77
C HIS A 131 -17.89 5.29 1.65
N THR A 132 -18.24 5.73 0.44
CA THR A 132 -18.58 7.12 0.10
C THR A 132 -19.83 7.62 0.84
N VAL A 133 -20.83 6.74 1.00
CA VAL A 133 -22.07 7.02 1.76
C VAL A 133 -21.99 6.64 3.24
N ASN A 134 -20.77 6.46 3.78
CA ASN A 134 -20.51 6.18 5.19
C ASN A 134 -21.15 4.89 5.75
N ARG A 135 -21.44 3.89 4.90
CA ARG A 135 -21.82 2.52 5.29
C ARG A 135 -20.60 1.66 5.60
N ILE A 136 -19.78 2.14 6.55
CA ILE A 136 -18.47 1.58 6.88
C ILE A 136 -18.57 0.13 7.36
N LYS A 137 -19.64 -0.24 8.07
CA LYS A 137 -19.80 -1.61 8.60
C LYS A 137 -19.91 -2.62 7.47
N GLU A 138 -20.71 -2.33 6.46
CA GLU A 138 -20.92 -3.15 5.28
C GLU A 138 -19.66 -3.21 4.42
N TYR A 139 -19.01 -2.06 4.21
CA TYR A 139 -17.70 -1.98 3.55
C TYR A 139 -16.68 -2.94 4.21
N VAL A 140 -16.53 -2.85 5.54
CA VAL A 140 -15.61 -3.70 6.31
C VAL A 140 -15.95 -5.19 6.17
N ARG A 141 -17.24 -5.56 6.19
CA ARG A 141 -17.66 -6.96 6.04
C ARG A 141 -17.24 -7.54 4.68
N VAL A 142 -17.38 -6.78 3.60
CA VAL A 142 -16.95 -7.22 2.25
C VAL A 142 -15.43 -7.45 2.24
N VAL A 143 -14.65 -6.52 2.79
CA VAL A 143 -13.18 -6.64 2.84
C VAL A 143 -12.72 -7.84 3.67
N LEU A 144 -13.32 -8.04 4.85
CA LEU A 144 -12.97 -9.17 5.73
C LEU A 144 -13.37 -10.52 5.12
N LEU A 145 -14.52 -10.59 4.45
CA LEU A 145 -15.00 -11.82 3.82
C LEU A 145 -14.01 -12.32 2.76
N GLU A 146 -13.54 -11.45 1.86
CA GLU A 146 -12.52 -11.80 0.87
C GLU A 146 -11.28 -12.42 1.53
N ARG A 147 -10.73 -11.75 2.56
CA ARG A 147 -9.49 -12.18 3.21
C ARG A 147 -9.67 -13.50 3.97
N LEU A 148 -10.81 -13.69 4.62
CA LEU A 148 -11.14 -14.94 5.32
C LEU A 148 -11.38 -16.09 4.35
N LEU A 149 -12.09 -15.85 3.24
CA LEU A 149 -12.30 -16.85 2.20
C LEU A 149 -10.98 -17.27 1.56
N PHE A 150 -10.13 -16.31 1.20
CA PHE A 150 -8.79 -16.62 0.69
C PHE A 150 -7.99 -17.45 1.69
N ALA A 151 -7.90 -17.01 2.96
CA ALA A 151 -7.14 -17.73 3.99
C ALA A 151 -7.67 -19.16 4.20
N LEU A 152 -8.99 -19.34 4.22
CA LEU A 152 -9.62 -20.65 4.35
C LEU A 152 -9.33 -21.55 3.15
N LEU A 153 -9.55 -21.06 1.92
CA LEU A 153 -9.35 -21.83 0.70
C LEU A 153 -7.86 -22.18 0.50
N ALA A 154 -6.95 -21.25 0.80
CA ALA A 154 -5.52 -21.50 0.77
C ALA A 154 -5.11 -22.57 1.81
N ALA A 155 -5.63 -22.49 3.04
CA ALA A 155 -5.35 -23.49 4.07
C ALA A 155 -5.85 -24.88 3.67
N VAL A 156 -7.05 -24.97 3.08
CA VAL A 156 -7.60 -26.24 2.57
C VAL A 156 -6.75 -26.79 1.42
N ALA A 157 -6.36 -25.95 0.46
CA ALA A 157 -5.51 -26.37 -0.67
C ALA A 157 -4.17 -26.93 -0.19
N LEU A 158 -3.50 -26.24 0.75
CA LEU A 158 -2.25 -26.68 1.33
C LEU A 158 -2.41 -27.96 2.17
N ALA A 159 -3.50 -28.09 2.93
CA ALA A 159 -3.78 -29.29 3.72
C ALA A 159 -4.04 -30.53 2.85
N LEU A 160 -4.59 -30.34 1.64
CA LEU A 160 -4.77 -31.38 0.63
C LEU A 160 -3.48 -31.70 -0.16
N GLY A 161 -2.38 -31.00 0.13
CA GLY A 161 -1.09 -31.19 -0.53
C GLY A 161 -0.90 -30.40 -1.83
N PHE A 162 -1.81 -29.49 -2.19
CA PHE A 162 -1.66 -28.62 -3.35
C PHE A 162 -0.74 -27.44 -3.03
N ASN A 163 0.57 -27.68 -3.06
CA ASN A 163 1.60 -26.71 -2.70
C ASN A 163 2.11 -25.88 -3.90
N SER A 164 1.24 -25.57 -4.87
CA SER A 164 1.58 -24.80 -6.07
C SER A 164 1.04 -23.37 -6.05
N ALA A 165 1.72 -22.46 -6.75
CA ALA A 165 1.29 -21.08 -6.93
C ALA A 165 -0.10 -21.02 -7.56
N LEU A 166 -0.39 -21.89 -8.54
CA LEU A 166 -1.68 -21.96 -9.21
C LEU A 166 -2.83 -22.30 -8.26
N ALA A 167 -2.60 -23.16 -7.27
CA ALA A 167 -3.61 -23.49 -6.26
C ALA A 167 -3.97 -22.26 -5.40
N LEU A 168 -2.98 -21.46 -5.00
CA LEU A 168 -3.23 -20.21 -4.26
C LEU A 168 -3.90 -19.15 -5.14
N VAL A 169 -3.51 -19.05 -6.40
CA VAL A 169 -4.15 -18.15 -7.36
C VAL A 169 -5.63 -18.52 -7.55
N ALA A 170 -5.95 -19.80 -7.68
CA ALA A 170 -7.33 -20.27 -7.76
C ALA A 170 -8.11 -19.94 -6.46
N ALA A 171 -7.51 -20.15 -5.30
CA ALA A 171 -8.10 -19.79 -4.01
C ALA A 171 -8.38 -18.28 -3.88
N GLU A 172 -7.47 -17.43 -4.36
CA GLU A 172 -7.66 -15.97 -4.33
C GLU A 172 -8.75 -15.51 -5.30
N ILE A 173 -8.76 -16.03 -6.52
CA ILE A 173 -9.81 -15.74 -7.51
C ILE A 173 -11.18 -16.14 -6.97
N ALA A 174 -11.30 -17.34 -6.40
CA ALA A 174 -12.54 -17.81 -5.79
C ALA A 174 -12.98 -16.92 -4.61
N GLY A 175 -12.04 -16.53 -3.73
CA GLY A 175 -12.32 -15.62 -2.63
C GLY A 175 -12.82 -14.24 -3.09
N ARG A 176 -12.18 -13.66 -4.13
CA ARG A 176 -12.61 -12.39 -4.73
C ARG A 176 -13.97 -12.50 -5.40
N PHE A 177 -14.22 -13.57 -6.16
CA PHE A 177 -15.50 -13.83 -6.81
C PHE A 177 -16.65 -13.95 -5.79
N LEU A 178 -16.49 -14.79 -4.76
CA LEU A 178 -17.49 -14.96 -3.71
C LEU A 178 -17.72 -13.67 -2.92
N SER A 179 -16.65 -12.91 -2.63
CA SER A 179 -16.78 -11.62 -1.99
C SER A 179 -17.47 -10.57 -2.86
N MET A 180 -17.29 -10.61 -4.19
CA MET A 180 -18.01 -9.77 -5.15
C MET A 180 -19.51 -10.10 -5.12
N LEU A 181 -19.88 -11.39 -5.17
CA LEU A 181 -21.28 -11.81 -5.08
C LEU A 181 -21.94 -11.35 -3.77
N TYR A 182 -21.23 -11.47 -2.65
CA TYR A 182 -21.71 -10.95 -1.37
C TYR A 182 -21.87 -9.43 -1.38
N SER A 183 -20.97 -8.70 -2.04
CA SER A 183 -21.09 -7.25 -2.17
C SER A 183 -22.35 -6.86 -2.96
N PHE A 184 -22.68 -7.60 -4.02
CA PHE A 184 -23.92 -7.40 -4.78
C PHE A 184 -25.17 -7.71 -3.95
N PHE A 185 -25.11 -8.72 -3.09
CA PHE A 185 -26.21 -9.01 -2.17
C PHE A 185 -26.50 -7.84 -1.21
N ILE A 186 -25.45 -7.20 -0.68
CA ILE A 186 -25.60 -6.04 0.21
C ILE A 186 -26.18 -4.83 -0.52
N THR A 187 -25.77 -4.59 -1.77
CA THR A 187 -26.20 -3.44 -2.59
C THR A 187 -27.20 -3.85 -3.68
N ARG A 188 -28.05 -4.84 -3.40
CA ARG A 188 -28.96 -5.42 -4.39
C ARG A 188 -29.90 -4.38 -5.01
N ASP A 189 -30.35 -3.42 -4.22
CA ASP A 189 -31.18 -2.29 -4.65
C ASP A 189 -30.51 -1.41 -5.72
N ILE A 190 -29.18 -1.38 -5.78
CA ILE A 190 -28.40 -0.71 -6.83
C ILE A 190 -28.16 -1.67 -8.00
N VAL A 191 -27.59 -2.84 -7.73
CA VAL A 191 -27.09 -3.76 -8.76
C VAL A 191 -28.23 -4.37 -9.59
N THR A 192 -29.40 -4.61 -8.99
CA THR A 192 -30.57 -5.14 -9.68
C THR A 192 -31.52 -4.04 -10.16
N ALA A 193 -31.19 -2.76 -9.99
CA ALA A 193 -32.00 -1.66 -10.51
C ALA A 193 -32.01 -1.70 -12.05
N ARG A 194 -33.16 -1.41 -12.66
CA ARG A 194 -33.24 -1.26 -14.12
C ARG A 194 -32.31 -0.12 -14.55
N PRO A 195 -31.30 -0.35 -15.39
CA PRO A 195 -30.31 0.67 -15.71
C PRO A 195 -30.96 1.90 -16.35
N ALA A 196 -30.36 3.07 -16.11
CA ALA A 196 -30.65 4.29 -16.86
C ALA A 196 -30.22 4.13 -18.34
N PRO A 197 -30.71 4.97 -19.27
CA PRO A 197 -30.26 4.95 -20.66
C PRO A 197 -28.74 5.00 -20.78
N LEU A 198 -28.17 4.18 -21.68
CA LEU A 198 -26.71 4.04 -21.82
C LEU A 198 -26.00 5.38 -22.01
N LYS A 199 -26.62 6.32 -22.74
CA LYS A 199 -26.08 7.66 -22.98
C LYS A 199 -25.92 8.47 -21.69
N GLU A 200 -26.87 8.36 -20.76
CA GLU A 200 -26.81 9.03 -19.45
C GLU A 200 -25.74 8.40 -18.58
N VAL A 201 -25.71 7.06 -18.50
CA VAL A 201 -24.69 6.33 -17.74
C VAL A 201 -23.28 6.63 -18.26
N ALA A 202 -23.09 6.66 -19.58
CA ALA A 202 -21.79 6.92 -20.20
C ALA A 202 -21.34 8.38 -20.02
N ALA A 203 -22.28 9.33 -20.10
CA ALA A 203 -21.99 10.73 -19.80
C ALA A 203 -21.53 10.90 -18.35
N GLU A 204 -22.19 10.20 -17.42
CA GLU A 204 -21.84 10.23 -16.01
C GLU A 204 -20.49 9.56 -15.73
N ALA A 205 -20.25 8.38 -16.32
CA ALA A 205 -18.97 7.68 -16.25
C ALA A 205 -17.80 8.55 -16.75
N LYS A 206 -17.99 9.24 -17.89
CA LYS A 206 -16.98 10.16 -18.43
C LYS A 206 -16.67 11.31 -17.48
N ASN A 207 -17.70 11.84 -16.81
CA ASN A 207 -17.53 12.90 -15.82
C ASN A 207 -16.72 12.39 -14.61
N GLU A 208 -17.03 11.21 -14.09
CA GLU A 208 -16.29 10.60 -12.98
C GLU A 208 -14.84 10.30 -13.34
N ILE A 209 -14.57 9.68 -14.49
CA ILE A 209 -13.21 9.42 -14.97
C ILE A 209 -12.42 10.74 -15.11
N SER A 210 -13.05 11.80 -15.60
CA SER A 210 -12.44 13.14 -15.69
C SER A 210 -12.04 13.70 -14.32
N ILE A 211 -12.81 13.39 -13.27
CA ILE A 211 -12.49 13.78 -11.89
C ILE A 211 -11.38 12.89 -11.30
N GLY A 212 -11.48 11.57 -11.49
CA GLY A 212 -10.68 10.58 -10.78
C GLY A 212 -9.32 10.24 -11.40
N HIS A 213 -9.12 10.39 -12.72
CA HIS A 213 -7.90 9.92 -13.40
C HIS A 213 -6.61 10.52 -12.82
N LYS A 214 -6.61 11.79 -12.41
CA LYS A 214 -5.42 12.45 -11.82
C LYS A 214 -5.03 11.80 -10.49
N LEU A 215 -6.02 11.46 -9.67
CA LEU A 215 -5.80 10.79 -8.40
C LEU A 215 -5.31 9.35 -8.61
N LEU A 216 -5.93 8.63 -9.55
CA LEU A 216 -5.50 7.29 -9.93
C LEU A 216 -4.04 7.29 -10.43
N LEU A 217 -3.68 8.18 -11.35
CA LEU A 217 -2.32 8.30 -11.88
C LEU A 217 -1.31 8.64 -10.79
N ALA A 218 -1.68 9.46 -9.81
CA ALA A 218 -0.82 9.77 -8.68
C ALA A 218 -0.56 8.54 -7.80
N LEU A 219 -1.60 7.72 -7.56
CA LEU A 219 -1.49 6.47 -6.81
C LEU A 219 -0.67 5.43 -7.57
N LEU A 220 -0.92 5.25 -8.87
CA LEU A 220 -0.16 4.36 -9.74
C LEU A 220 1.33 4.73 -9.77
N ALA A 221 1.64 6.02 -9.99
CA ALA A 221 3.01 6.51 -9.98
C ALA A 221 3.69 6.25 -8.63
N SER A 222 2.98 6.43 -7.51
CA SER A 222 3.52 6.09 -6.18
C SER A 222 3.92 4.62 -6.06
N GLN A 223 3.12 3.69 -6.58
CA GLN A 223 3.40 2.25 -6.55
C GLN A 223 4.49 1.84 -7.55
N LEU A 224 4.59 2.53 -8.69
CA LEU A 224 5.60 2.26 -9.71
C LEU A 224 7.02 2.57 -9.25
N VAL A 225 7.24 3.45 -8.27
CA VAL A 225 8.58 3.75 -7.74
C VAL A 225 9.31 2.48 -7.29
N ILE A 226 8.64 1.62 -6.53
CA ILE A 226 9.18 0.31 -6.13
C ILE A 226 8.97 -0.72 -7.25
N GLY A 227 7.85 -0.59 -7.99
CA GLY A 227 7.47 -1.49 -9.08
C GLY A 227 8.49 -1.64 -10.18
N VAL A 228 9.04 -0.52 -10.65
CA VAL A 228 10.02 -0.48 -11.74
C VAL A 228 11.29 -1.25 -11.36
N ILE A 229 11.80 -1.05 -10.14
CA ILE A 229 12.98 -1.79 -9.66
C ILE A 229 12.66 -3.29 -9.54
N ARG A 230 11.50 -3.65 -8.97
CA ARG A 230 11.06 -5.05 -8.86
C ARG A 230 10.95 -5.71 -10.24
N PHE A 231 10.34 -5.03 -11.19
CA PHE A 231 10.21 -5.52 -12.56
C PHE A 231 11.59 -5.69 -13.22
N ALA A 232 12.49 -4.71 -13.08
CA ALA A 232 13.85 -4.84 -13.59
C ALA A 232 14.60 -6.04 -12.96
N ILE A 233 14.42 -6.28 -11.66
CA ILE A 233 15.00 -7.43 -10.97
C ILE A 233 14.49 -8.74 -11.57
N GLU A 234 13.19 -8.85 -11.79
CA GLU A 234 12.57 -10.02 -12.42
C GLU A 234 13.09 -10.29 -13.83
N GLN A 235 13.29 -9.24 -14.62
CA GLN A 235 13.79 -9.35 -15.99
C GLN A 235 15.26 -9.80 -16.04
N LYS A 236 16.11 -9.26 -15.17
CA LYS A 236 17.56 -9.54 -15.19
C LYS A 236 17.96 -10.81 -14.47
N TRP A 237 17.38 -11.08 -13.29
CA TRP A 237 17.77 -12.23 -12.45
C TRP A 237 16.71 -13.33 -12.40
N GLY A 238 15.48 -13.07 -12.83
CA GLY A 238 14.42 -14.08 -12.87
C GLY A 238 13.46 -14.03 -11.68
N VAL A 239 12.49 -14.95 -11.71
CA VAL A 239 11.34 -14.96 -10.79
C VAL A 239 11.78 -15.25 -9.35
N LEU A 240 12.78 -16.12 -9.14
CA LEU A 240 13.24 -16.51 -7.81
C LEU A 240 13.77 -15.31 -7.01
N GLN A 241 14.73 -14.56 -7.56
CA GLN A 241 15.30 -13.36 -6.93
C GLN A 241 14.22 -12.28 -6.75
N PHE A 242 13.33 -12.12 -7.73
CA PHE A 242 12.18 -11.24 -7.60
C PHE A 242 11.29 -11.62 -6.41
N GLY A 243 10.98 -12.90 -6.24
CA GLY A 243 10.11 -13.39 -5.16
C GLY A 243 10.76 -13.26 -3.79
N GLN A 244 12.07 -13.52 -3.70
CA GLN A 244 12.87 -13.31 -2.50
C GLN A 244 12.88 -11.83 -2.09
N ILE A 245 13.18 -10.90 -3.00
CA ILE A 245 13.15 -9.46 -2.70
C ILE A 245 11.72 -8.98 -2.40
N SER A 246 10.72 -9.50 -3.11
CA SER A 246 9.30 -9.19 -2.87
C SER A 246 8.87 -9.61 -1.46
N LEU A 247 9.35 -10.74 -0.94
CA LEU A 247 9.12 -11.12 0.46
C LEU A 247 9.65 -10.06 1.42
N ILE A 248 10.88 -9.57 1.23
CA ILE A 248 11.48 -8.56 2.12
C ILE A 248 10.73 -7.23 2.04
N ILE A 249 10.27 -6.85 0.84
CA ILE A 249 9.41 -5.69 0.65
C ILE A 249 8.06 -5.89 1.35
N SER A 250 7.43 -7.07 1.26
CA SER A 250 6.20 -7.39 1.98
C SER A 250 6.39 -7.31 3.49
N LEU A 251 7.48 -7.86 4.04
CA LEU A 251 7.82 -7.76 5.46
C LEU A 251 8.00 -6.30 5.91
N SER A 252 8.63 -5.47 5.07
CA SER A 252 8.78 -4.03 5.34
C SER A 252 7.41 -3.31 5.30
N ASN A 253 6.58 -3.62 4.31
CA ASN A 253 5.23 -3.04 4.17
C ASN A 253 4.27 -3.46 5.28
N MET A 254 4.49 -4.61 5.92
CA MET A 254 3.75 -5.00 7.13
C MET A 254 3.99 -4.02 8.27
N LEU A 255 5.24 -3.57 8.48
CA LEU A 255 5.54 -2.54 9.47
C LEU A 255 4.93 -1.19 9.10
N VAL A 256 4.98 -0.79 7.82
CA VAL A 256 4.26 0.39 7.33
C VAL A 256 2.77 0.31 7.67
N SER A 257 2.16 -0.86 7.49
CA SER A 257 0.74 -1.08 7.79
C SER A 257 0.45 -0.98 9.29
N CYS A 258 1.33 -1.48 10.16
CA CYS A 258 1.21 -1.34 11.62
C CYS A 258 1.24 0.14 12.04
N VAL A 259 2.24 0.87 11.56
CA VAL A 259 2.38 2.32 11.82
C VAL A 259 1.18 3.08 11.26
N SER A 260 0.73 2.69 10.07
CA SER A 260 -0.42 3.28 9.40
C SER A 260 -1.74 3.01 10.12
N ALA A 261 -1.88 1.91 10.85
CA ALA A 261 -3.06 1.67 11.67
C ALA A 261 -3.16 2.66 12.83
N ILE A 262 -2.03 3.09 13.41
CA ILE A 262 -1.99 4.06 14.51
C ILE A 262 -2.45 5.45 14.03
N GLY A 263 -1.94 5.93 12.90
CA GLY A 263 -2.32 7.26 12.42
C GLY A 263 -3.70 7.34 11.76
N VAL A 264 -4.44 6.24 11.57
CA VAL A 264 -5.90 6.28 11.25
C VAL A 264 -6.68 7.00 12.36
N VAL A 265 -6.17 7.00 13.59
CA VAL A 265 -6.74 7.78 14.71
C VAL A 265 -6.37 9.26 14.60
N ILE A 266 -5.18 9.57 14.09
CA ILE A 266 -4.63 10.93 13.97
C ILE A 266 -5.25 11.66 12.76
N PHE A 267 -5.50 10.96 11.66
CA PHE A 267 -5.98 11.54 10.40
C PHE A 267 -7.33 12.31 10.50
N PRO A 268 -8.37 11.80 11.19
CA PRO A 268 -9.61 12.55 11.39
C PRO A 268 -9.46 13.78 12.28
N MET A 269 -8.42 13.83 13.13
CA MET A 269 -8.10 15.00 13.94
C MET A 269 -7.51 16.09 13.03
N LEU A 270 -6.53 15.73 12.20
CA LEU A 270 -5.92 16.63 11.21
C LEU A 270 -6.95 17.26 10.25
N LYS A 271 -7.90 16.48 9.73
CA LYS A 271 -8.92 16.97 8.79
C LYS A 271 -9.93 17.98 9.36
N ARG A 272 -10.06 18.05 10.69
CA ARG A 272 -11.03 18.93 11.36
C ARG A 272 -10.40 20.22 11.87
N MET A 273 -9.09 20.34 11.74
CA MET A 273 -8.34 21.51 12.19
C MET A 273 -8.43 22.64 11.18
N GLN A 274 -8.51 23.87 11.69
CA GLN A 274 -8.28 25.05 10.86
C GLN A 274 -6.80 25.09 10.41
N PRO A 275 -6.47 25.73 9.27
CA PRO A 275 -5.10 25.79 8.74
C PRO A 275 -4.05 26.21 9.77
N GLU A 276 -4.41 27.13 10.67
CA GLU A 276 -3.55 27.67 11.73
C GLU A 276 -3.23 26.63 12.82
N GLN A 277 -4.12 25.65 13.03
CA GLN A 277 -3.90 24.51 13.93
C GLN A 277 -3.10 23.40 13.25
N MET A 278 -3.28 23.21 11.94
CA MET A 278 -2.54 22.22 11.15
C MET A 278 -1.02 22.47 11.20
N GLU A 279 -0.59 23.73 11.22
CA GLU A 279 0.82 24.12 11.37
C GLU A 279 1.39 23.69 12.72
N ARG A 280 0.65 23.91 13.81
CA ARG A 280 1.07 23.59 15.18
C ARG A 280 1.21 22.08 15.43
N VAL A 281 0.42 21.27 14.71
CA VAL A 281 0.33 19.82 14.93
C VAL A 281 1.27 19.03 14.00
N TYR A 282 1.67 19.59 12.85
CA TYR A 282 2.49 18.88 11.87
C TYR A 282 3.85 18.44 12.44
N THR A 283 4.68 19.40 12.89
CA THR A 283 6.04 19.10 13.37
C THR A 283 6.03 18.12 14.54
N PRO A 284 5.19 18.28 15.57
CA PRO A 284 5.22 17.34 16.69
C PRO A 284 4.74 15.93 16.31
N VAL A 285 3.70 15.79 15.48
CA VAL A 285 3.26 14.47 14.98
C VAL A 285 4.35 13.83 14.13
N ARG A 286 4.99 14.61 13.25
CA ARG A 286 6.11 14.16 12.41
C ARG A 286 7.27 13.63 13.25
N THR A 287 7.69 14.36 14.28
CA THR A 287 8.76 13.94 15.19
C THR A 287 8.37 12.68 15.94
N LEU A 288 7.14 12.58 16.47
CA LEU A 288 6.66 11.39 17.17
C LEU A 288 6.63 10.15 16.26
N MET A 289 6.19 10.29 15.01
CA MET A 289 6.24 9.19 14.03
C MET A 289 7.68 8.75 13.78
N SER A 290 8.61 9.69 13.60
CA SER A 290 10.02 9.38 13.35
C SER A 290 10.67 8.68 14.55
N VAL A 291 10.41 9.18 15.78
CA VAL A 291 10.84 8.55 17.03
C VAL A 291 10.30 7.12 17.15
N LEU A 292 9.00 6.92 16.93
CA LEU A 292 8.38 5.60 17.02
C LEU A 292 9.03 4.61 16.04
N ILE A 293 9.20 5.01 14.78
CA ILE A 293 9.68 4.13 13.72
C ILE A 293 11.16 3.80 13.90
N TRP A 294 11.99 4.81 14.19
CA TRP A 294 13.41 4.56 14.54
C TRP A 294 13.53 3.71 15.80
N GLY A 295 12.65 3.89 16.79
CA GLY A 295 12.58 2.99 17.95
C GLY A 295 12.24 1.54 17.57
N CYS A 296 11.27 1.33 16.67
CA CYS A 296 10.92 0.00 16.17
C CYS A 296 12.10 -0.68 15.45
N MET A 297 13.01 0.08 14.84
CA MET A 297 14.19 -0.49 14.19
C MET A 297 15.18 -1.15 15.14
N LEU A 298 15.14 -0.85 16.45
CA LEU A 298 15.92 -1.61 17.45
C LEU A 298 15.54 -3.09 17.47
N MET A 299 14.29 -3.41 17.09
CA MET A 299 13.81 -4.79 16.98
C MET A 299 14.36 -5.50 15.73
N PHE A 300 15.15 -4.83 14.88
CA PHE A 300 15.74 -5.45 13.69
C PHE A 300 16.56 -6.70 14.00
N ALA A 301 17.48 -6.63 14.97
CA ALA A 301 18.33 -7.76 15.32
C ALA A 301 17.54 -8.98 15.82
N PRO A 302 16.64 -8.87 16.82
CA PRO A 302 15.83 -10.01 17.24
C PRO A 302 14.89 -10.48 16.13
N MET A 303 14.29 -9.57 15.35
CA MET A 303 13.41 -9.93 14.25
C MET A 303 14.14 -10.71 13.16
N LYS A 304 15.32 -10.26 12.72
CA LYS A 304 16.14 -10.96 11.73
C LYS A 304 16.53 -12.35 12.24
N TRP A 305 16.92 -12.47 13.50
CA TRP A 305 17.22 -13.77 14.12
C TRP A 305 16.01 -14.71 14.07
N VAL A 306 14.84 -14.28 14.55
CA VAL A 306 13.60 -15.08 14.50
C VAL A 306 13.24 -15.47 13.06
N LEU A 307 13.33 -14.54 12.12
CA LEU A 307 13.00 -14.80 10.72
C LEU A 307 13.96 -15.79 10.06
N THR A 308 15.27 -15.72 10.37
CA THR A 308 16.23 -16.70 9.83
C THR A 308 16.00 -18.11 10.36
N GLN A 309 15.50 -18.26 11.59
CA GLN A 309 15.09 -19.55 12.14
C GLN A 309 13.75 -20.02 11.55
N TRP A 310 12.83 -19.10 11.30
CA TRP A 310 11.51 -19.41 10.75
C TRP A 310 11.54 -19.75 9.25
N LEU A 311 12.38 -19.03 8.50
CA LEU A 311 12.54 -19.08 7.04
C LEU A 311 14.02 -19.30 6.65
N PRO A 312 14.62 -20.43 7.01
CA PRO A 312 16.05 -20.69 6.75
C PRO A 312 16.39 -20.63 5.26
N GLN A 313 15.43 -21.03 4.41
CA GLN A 313 15.56 -21.02 2.96
C GLN A 313 15.64 -19.60 2.35
N TYR A 314 15.23 -18.56 3.10
CA TYR A 314 15.32 -17.15 2.70
C TYR A 314 16.42 -16.39 3.45
N SER A 315 17.31 -17.07 4.17
CA SER A 315 18.34 -16.45 5.02
C SER A 315 19.21 -15.42 4.30
N GLU A 316 19.63 -15.71 3.07
CA GLU A 316 20.38 -14.77 2.23
C GLU A 316 19.54 -13.53 1.89
N ALA A 317 18.30 -13.72 1.45
CA ALA A 317 17.39 -12.63 1.14
C ALA A 317 17.08 -11.75 2.38
N LEU A 318 16.99 -12.35 3.57
CA LEU A 318 16.75 -11.65 4.83
C LEU A 318 17.88 -10.68 5.21
N THR A 319 19.05 -10.74 4.58
CA THR A 319 20.11 -9.73 4.74
C THR A 319 19.69 -8.37 4.18
N TYR A 320 18.94 -8.36 3.06
CA TYR A 320 18.40 -7.15 2.43
C TYR A 320 17.37 -6.41 3.28
N LEU A 321 16.87 -7.04 4.35
CA LEU A 321 16.02 -6.39 5.33
C LEU A 321 16.71 -5.16 5.93
N ALA A 322 18.03 -5.19 6.15
CA ALA A 322 18.79 -4.04 6.66
C ALA A 322 18.71 -2.83 5.70
N LEU A 323 18.62 -3.08 4.40
CA LEU A 323 18.55 -2.03 3.38
C LEU A 323 17.11 -1.57 3.17
N LEU A 324 16.12 -2.46 3.26
CA LEU A 324 14.73 -2.14 2.96
C LEU A 324 13.96 -1.60 4.16
N LEU A 325 14.26 -2.01 5.40
CA LEU A 325 13.49 -1.56 6.57
C LEU A 325 13.35 -0.03 6.68
N PRO A 326 14.36 0.80 6.33
CA PRO A 326 14.23 2.26 6.40
C PRO A 326 13.12 2.84 5.52
N LEU A 327 12.71 2.14 4.45
CA LEU A 327 11.56 2.56 3.63
C LEU A 327 10.29 2.72 4.47
N CYS A 328 10.19 2.02 5.61
CA CYS A 328 9.03 2.09 6.49
C CYS A 328 8.77 3.50 7.01
N LEU A 329 9.83 4.26 7.34
CA LEU A 329 9.70 5.65 7.77
C LEU A 329 9.11 6.51 6.66
N TYR A 330 9.72 6.43 5.48
CA TYR A 330 9.39 7.31 4.36
C TYR A 330 8.01 7.02 3.79
N GLU A 331 7.65 5.75 3.60
CA GLU A 331 6.35 5.36 3.08
C GLU A 331 5.23 5.65 4.08
N SER A 332 5.39 5.28 5.35
CA SER A 332 4.36 5.58 6.35
C SER A 332 4.15 7.08 6.51
N ARG A 333 5.21 7.87 6.66
CA ARG A 333 5.08 9.33 6.80
C ARG A 333 4.48 9.99 5.57
N THR A 334 4.91 9.60 4.38
CA THR A 334 4.37 10.14 3.14
C THR A 334 2.88 9.84 3.02
N ALA A 335 2.46 8.61 3.31
CA ALA A 335 1.06 8.20 3.24
C ALA A 335 0.19 8.87 4.31
N MET A 336 0.67 8.92 5.55
CA MET A 336 -0.12 9.38 6.70
C MET A 336 -0.16 10.89 6.84
N LEU A 337 0.96 11.56 6.62
CA LEU A 337 1.15 12.96 6.98
C LEU A 337 1.27 13.82 5.72
N SER A 338 2.33 13.65 4.93
CA SER A 338 2.63 14.60 3.85
C SER A 338 1.55 14.60 2.76
N THR A 339 1.12 13.43 2.28
CA THR A 339 0.05 13.32 1.27
C THR A 339 -1.29 13.78 1.83
N THR A 340 -1.56 13.52 3.11
CA THR A 340 -2.79 13.98 3.79
C THR A 340 -2.88 15.50 3.80
N TYR A 341 -1.79 16.17 4.19
CA TYR A 341 -1.71 17.62 4.22
C TYR A 341 -1.85 18.22 2.81
N LEU A 342 -1.14 17.68 1.82
CA LEU A 342 -1.27 18.16 0.44
C LEU A 342 -2.69 17.96 -0.13
N LYS A 343 -3.37 16.85 0.20
CA LYS A 343 -4.78 16.65 -0.13
C LYS A 343 -5.69 17.65 0.58
N ALA A 344 -5.39 18.02 1.83
CA ALA A 344 -6.15 19.03 2.56
C ALA A 344 -6.01 20.42 1.92
N TYR A 345 -4.82 20.77 1.43
CA TYR A 345 -4.56 22.02 0.70
C TYR A 345 -4.94 22.00 -0.78
N ARG A 346 -5.54 20.90 -1.29
CA ARG A 346 -5.91 20.72 -2.72
C ARG A 346 -4.72 20.83 -3.68
N GLU A 347 -3.57 20.27 -3.28
CA GLU A 347 -2.32 20.23 -4.05
C GLU A 347 -2.09 18.86 -4.72
N GLU A 348 -3.16 18.18 -5.18
CA GLU A 348 -3.08 16.86 -5.83
C GLU A 348 -2.19 16.87 -7.07
N LYS A 349 -2.14 18.00 -7.78
CA LYS A 349 -1.24 18.20 -8.92
C LYS A 349 0.23 18.07 -8.50
N ASN A 350 0.61 18.55 -7.32
CA ASN A 350 1.98 18.44 -6.84
C ASN A 350 2.29 17.02 -6.35
N ILE A 351 1.31 16.30 -5.75
CA ILE A 351 1.46 14.87 -5.45
C ILE A 351 1.78 14.08 -6.73
N LEU A 352 1.02 14.32 -7.81
CA LEU A 352 1.26 13.65 -9.10
C LEU A 352 2.64 13.98 -9.66
N LYS A 353 3.06 15.25 -9.65
CA LYS A 353 4.39 15.67 -10.13
C LYS A 353 5.52 14.97 -9.37
N VAL A 354 5.44 14.92 -8.04
CA VAL A 354 6.47 14.27 -7.21
C VAL A 354 6.54 12.78 -7.53
N ASN A 355 5.40 12.09 -7.58
CA ASN A 355 5.38 10.66 -7.87
C ASN A 355 5.88 10.37 -9.30
N ALA A 356 5.50 11.17 -10.29
CA ALA A 356 6.00 11.01 -11.66
C ALA A 356 7.52 11.24 -11.76
N ALA A 357 8.06 12.25 -11.07
CA ALA A 357 9.49 12.49 -11.00
C ALA A 357 10.24 11.34 -10.31
N ALA A 358 9.68 10.79 -9.22
CA ALA A 358 10.23 9.63 -8.54
C ALA A 358 10.22 8.36 -9.43
N VAL A 359 9.19 8.18 -10.26
CA VAL A 359 9.15 7.09 -11.25
C VAL A 359 10.24 7.27 -12.29
N ALA A 360 10.42 8.48 -12.85
CA ALA A 360 11.51 8.75 -13.80
C ALA A 360 12.88 8.45 -13.19
N LEU A 361 13.10 8.84 -11.93
CA LEU A 361 14.32 8.51 -11.19
C LEU A 361 14.46 7.00 -10.95
N SER A 362 13.36 6.28 -10.69
CA SER A 362 13.37 4.82 -10.52
C SER A 362 13.74 4.07 -11.79
N VAL A 363 13.30 4.56 -12.97
CA VAL A 363 13.67 4.00 -14.27
C VAL A 363 15.16 4.22 -14.54
N ALA A 364 15.67 5.43 -14.27
CA ALA A 364 17.10 5.72 -14.37
C ALA A 364 17.93 4.85 -13.41
N ALA A 365 17.49 4.72 -12.15
CA ALA A 365 18.14 3.88 -11.14
C ALA A 365 18.13 2.40 -11.52
N ALA A 366 17.04 1.88 -12.10
CA ALA A 366 16.99 0.52 -12.65
C ALA A 366 17.99 0.37 -13.80
N GLY A 367 18.01 1.30 -14.76
CA GLY A 367 18.97 1.32 -15.86
C GLY A 367 20.42 1.20 -15.38
N VAL A 368 20.78 1.98 -14.37
CA VAL A 368 22.13 1.99 -13.81
C VAL A 368 22.40 0.76 -12.93
N CYS A 369 21.59 0.50 -11.91
CA CYS A 369 21.90 -0.53 -10.91
C CYS A 369 21.69 -1.96 -11.44
N VAL A 370 20.65 -2.17 -12.25
CA VAL A 370 20.23 -3.50 -12.71
C VAL A 370 20.88 -3.85 -14.05
N PHE A 371 20.78 -2.97 -15.04
CA PHE A 371 21.22 -3.29 -16.40
C PHE A 371 22.68 -2.93 -16.67
N LEU A 372 23.18 -1.81 -16.12
CA LEU A 372 24.56 -1.38 -16.34
C LEU A 372 25.55 -2.00 -15.33
N LEU A 373 25.26 -1.90 -14.03
CA LEU A 373 26.15 -2.37 -12.96
C LEU A 373 25.90 -3.83 -12.54
N GLU A 374 24.76 -4.41 -12.95
CA GLU A 374 24.36 -5.78 -12.63
C GLU A 374 24.46 -6.14 -11.14
N ASN A 375 24.10 -5.21 -10.26
CA ASN A 375 24.27 -5.36 -8.81
C ASN A 375 22.93 -5.33 -8.07
N LEU A 376 22.50 -6.50 -7.58
CA LEU A 376 21.25 -6.67 -6.85
C LEU A 376 21.21 -5.82 -5.56
N THR A 377 22.32 -5.75 -4.83
CA THR A 377 22.42 -4.96 -3.59
C THR A 377 22.21 -3.47 -3.87
N LEU A 378 22.79 -2.94 -4.94
CA LEU A 378 22.57 -1.55 -5.36
C LEU A 378 21.13 -1.32 -5.80
N ALA A 379 20.52 -2.28 -6.52
CA ALA A 379 19.11 -2.19 -6.90
C ALA A 379 18.19 -2.14 -5.67
N VAL A 380 18.45 -2.98 -4.66
CA VAL A 380 17.70 -2.98 -3.39
C VAL A 380 17.93 -1.70 -2.60
N LEU A 381 19.17 -1.22 -2.50
CA LEU A 381 19.49 0.06 -1.86
C LEU A 381 18.76 1.23 -2.56
N ALA A 382 18.70 1.20 -3.89
CA ALA A 382 18.00 2.21 -4.68
C ALA A 382 16.52 2.31 -4.31
N ILE A 383 15.83 1.20 -4.00
CA ILE A 383 14.43 1.24 -3.54
C ILE A 383 14.26 2.17 -2.34
N SER A 384 15.08 1.98 -1.30
CA SER A 384 14.98 2.78 -0.07
C SER A 384 15.40 4.24 -0.29
N LEU A 385 16.41 4.49 -1.12
CA LEU A 385 16.83 5.84 -1.49
C LEU A 385 15.77 6.57 -2.32
N LEU A 386 15.09 5.88 -3.25
CA LEU A 386 14.00 6.43 -4.04
C LEU A 386 12.80 6.79 -3.14
N CYS A 387 12.43 5.93 -2.18
CA CYS A 387 11.41 6.23 -1.19
C CYS A 387 11.79 7.45 -0.34
N MET A 388 13.06 7.57 0.08
CA MET A 388 13.57 8.74 0.80
C MET A 388 13.46 10.01 -0.03
N VAL A 389 13.93 10.01 -1.28
CA VAL A 389 13.88 11.16 -2.19
C VAL A 389 12.43 11.58 -2.45
N LYS A 390 11.53 10.62 -2.75
CA LYS A 390 10.10 10.87 -2.92
C LYS A 390 9.48 11.51 -1.67
N ALA A 391 9.79 11.00 -0.49
CA ALA A 391 9.28 11.55 0.76
C ALA A 391 9.77 12.98 1.01
N TYR A 392 11.06 13.25 0.77
CA TYR A 392 11.65 14.58 0.89
C TYR A 392 11.07 15.57 -0.12
N MET A 393 10.87 15.16 -1.36
CA MET A 393 10.20 15.99 -2.37
C MET A 393 8.76 16.33 -1.95
N THR A 394 8.03 15.36 -1.38
CA THR A 394 6.66 15.58 -0.91
C THR A 394 6.63 16.52 0.30
N GLU A 395 7.51 16.32 1.28
CA GLU A 395 7.65 17.21 2.44
C GLU A 395 8.11 18.61 2.05
N TYR A 396 8.93 18.76 1.01
CA TYR A 396 9.30 20.07 0.50
C TYR A 396 8.06 20.88 0.08
N TYR A 397 7.10 20.27 -0.62
CA TYR A 397 5.84 20.95 -0.93
C TYR A 397 5.00 21.27 0.30
N VAL A 398 4.99 20.39 1.32
CA VAL A 398 4.32 20.68 2.59
C VAL A 398 4.98 21.85 3.32
N SER A 399 6.31 21.95 3.30
CA SER A 399 7.04 23.01 4.00
C SER A 399 6.78 24.42 3.46
N ARG A 400 6.19 24.53 2.25
CA ARG A 400 5.70 25.81 1.69
C ARG A 400 4.43 26.32 2.38
N HIS A 401 3.66 25.43 2.98
CA HIS A 401 2.43 25.75 3.70
C HIS A 401 2.62 25.70 5.22
N VAL A 402 3.48 24.81 5.70
CA VAL A 402 3.77 24.64 7.12
C VAL A 402 5.26 24.88 7.37
N PRO A 403 5.67 26.00 7.97
CA PRO A 403 7.09 26.24 8.24
C PRO A 403 7.59 25.32 9.34
N PHE A 404 8.61 24.52 9.04
CA PHE A 404 9.34 23.68 10.00
C PHE A 404 10.83 23.61 9.62
N PRO A 405 11.74 23.16 10.51
CA PRO A 405 13.18 23.13 10.24
C PRO A 405 13.57 21.99 9.26
N PHE A 406 13.05 22.06 8.03
CA PHE A 406 13.08 21.02 6.99
C PHE A 406 14.49 20.44 6.75
N LYS A 407 15.50 21.29 6.56
CA LYS A 407 16.87 20.85 6.24
C LYS A 407 17.53 20.04 7.37
N ARG A 408 17.33 20.47 8.63
CA ARG A 408 17.90 19.79 9.80
C ARG A 408 17.29 18.40 9.97
N GLU A 409 15.97 18.31 9.85
CA GLU A 409 15.23 17.05 9.96
C GLU A 409 15.65 16.05 8.88
N LEU A 410 15.77 16.51 7.63
CA LEU A 410 16.28 15.71 6.51
C LEU A 410 17.65 15.12 6.80
N ALA A 411 18.59 15.95 7.26
CA ALA A 411 19.96 15.53 7.53
C ALA A 411 20.02 14.49 8.67
N LEU A 412 19.25 14.70 9.75
CA LEU A 412 19.17 13.75 10.87
C LEU A 412 18.59 12.41 10.43
N GLU A 413 17.56 12.40 9.60
CA GLU A 413 16.95 11.17 9.09
C GLU A 413 17.86 10.41 8.13
N ALA A 414 18.52 11.12 7.21
CA ALA A 414 19.49 10.52 6.31
C ALA A 414 20.66 9.92 7.11
N ALA A 415 21.12 10.60 8.17
CA ALA A 415 22.13 10.09 9.07
C ALA A 415 21.67 8.83 9.83
N MET A 416 20.45 8.83 10.37
CA MET A 416 19.86 7.66 11.05
C MET A 416 19.66 6.47 10.11
N MET A 417 19.21 6.73 8.88
CA MET A 417 19.09 5.72 7.83
C MET A 417 20.45 5.11 7.48
N ALA A 418 21.47 5.95 7.24
CA ALA A 418 22.81 5.48 6.94
C ALA A 418 23.41 4.69 8.12
N LEU A 419 23.25 5.18 9.35
CA LEU A 419 23.69 4.47 10.56
C LEU A 419 23.03 3.11 10.67
N PHE A 420 21.71 3.03 10.46
CA PHE A 420 20.98 1.77 10.48
C PHE A 420 21.45 0.80 9.40
N MET A 421 21.54 1.26 8.15
CA MET A 421 21.94 0.42 7.02
C MET A 421 23.38 -0.08 7.19
N LEU A 422 24.32 0.79 7.55
CA LEU A 422 25.72 0.41 7.71
C LEU A 422 25.91 -0.54 8.89
N SER A 423 25.28 -0.26 10.04
CA SER A 423 25.35 -1.16 11.20
C SER A 423 24.67 -2.51 10.93
N GLY A 424 23.49 -2.52 10.32
CA GLY A 424 22.74 -3.74 10.01
C GLY A 424 23.35 -4.60 8.89
N TRP A 425 24.13 -3.99 7.98
CA TRP A 425 24.78 -4.68 6.87
C TRP A 425 26.16 -5.23 7.24
N TYR A 426 26.99 -4.44 7.92
CA TYR A 426 28.39 -4.81 8.18
C TYR A 426 28.62 -5.38 9.59
N ALA A 427 27.80 -5.03 10.58
CA ALA A 427 28.01 -5.49 11.96
C ALA A 427 27.18 -6.76 12.27
N GLY A 428 27.70 -7.61 13.16
CA GLY A 428 26.94 -8.73 13.72
C GLY A 428 25.76 -8.27 14.57
N TYR A 429 24.81 -9.16 14.88
CA TYR A 429 23.54 -8.82 15.56
C TYR A 429 23.70 -7.92 16.80
N VAL A 430 24.61 -8.28 17.72
CA VAL A 430 24.85 -7.55 18.97
C VAL A 430 25.48 -6.18 18.72
N ALA A 431 26.48 -6.13 17.84
CA ALA A 431 27.16 -4.88 17.48
C ALA A 431 26.23 -3.92 16.74
N ALA A 432 25.41 -4.42 15.81
CA ALA A 432 24.40 -3.63 15.11
C ALA A 432 23.39 -3.02 16.10
N PHE A 433 22.90 -3.81 17.06
CA PHE A 433 21.99 -3.33 18.10
C PHE A 433 22.63 -2.25 18.98
N ALA A 434 23.88 -2.45 19.41
CA ALA A 434 24.59 -1.49 20.25
C ALA A 434 24.89 -0.17 19.51
N ILE A 435 25.43 -0.24 18.28
CA ILE A 435 25.77 0.93 17.47
C ILE A 435 24.52 1.73 17.13
N TYR A 436 23.48 1.06 16.63
CA TYR A 436 22.22 1.72 16.29
C TYR A 436 21.50 2.25 17.54
N GLY A 437 21.52 1.49 18.64
CA GLY A 437 20.96 1.89 19.93
C GLY A 437 21.59 3.17 20.47
N ALA A 438 22.92 3.29 20.43
CA ALA A 438 23.63 4.50 20.83
C ALA A 438 23.23 5.71 19.95
N GLY A 439 23.16 5.52 18.63
CA GLY A 439 22.71 6.57 17.71
C GLY A 439 21.25 6.98 17.93
N TYR A 440 20.37 6.03 18.23
CA TYR A 440 18.98 6.31 18.55
C TYR A 440 18.84 7.08 19.87
N VAL A 441 19.62 6.75 20.90
CA VAL A 441 19.64 7.56 22.14
C VAL A 441 20.12 8.98 21.85
N LEU A 442 21.16 9.16 21.04
CA LEU A 442 21.63 10.49 20.62
C LEU A 442 20.55 11.26 19.85
N TYR A 443 19.83 10.58 18.96
CA TYR A 443 18.69 11.14 18.25
C TYR A 443 17.59 11.62 19.21
N LEU A 444 17.21 10.80 20.20
CA LEU A 444 16.23 11.19 21.23
C LEU A 444 16.68 12.42 22.03
N LEU A 445 17.95 12.49 22.41
CA LEU A 445 18.51 13.63 23.14
C LEU A 445 18.48 14.92 22.30
N THR A 446 18.73 14.79 20.99
CA THR A 446 18.70 15.90 20.02
C THR A 446 17.28 16.40 19.80
N GLU A 447 16.29 15.49 19.75
CA GLU A 447 14.88 15.82 19.50
C GLU A 447 14.04 16.05 20.77
N ARG A 448 14.63 16.00 21.97
CA ARG A 448 13.92 16.07 23.26
C ARG A 448 12.91 17.22 23.35
N LYS A 449 13.25 18.41 22.82
CA LYS A 449 12.38 19.59 22.87
C LYS A 449 11.11 19.40 22.03
N PHE A 450 11.26 18.90 20.81
CA PHE A 450 10.15 18.63 19.88
C PHE A 450 9.29 17.46 20.37
N ILE A 451 9.90 16.43 20.97
CA ILE A 451 9.19 15.32 21.60
C ILE A 451 8.30 15.81 22.75
N THR A 452 8.84 16.64 23.65
CA THR A 452 8.05 17.19 24.76
C THR A 452 6.90 18.08 24.29
N ALA A 453 7.10 18.82 23.20
CA ALA A 453 6.02 19.60 22.58
C ALA A 453 4.92 18.69 22.02
N GLY A 454 5.26 17.63 21.29
CA GLY A 454 4.27 16.73 20.69
C GLY A 454 3.45 15.93 21.68
N LEU A 455 4.07 15.47 22.77
CA LEU A 455 3.35 14.80 23.84
C LEU A 455 2.36 15.74 24.56
N ARG A 456 2.69 17.04 24.67
CA ARG A 456 1.77 18.04 25.24
C ARG A 456 0.59 18.31 24.29
N THR A 457 0.85 18.56 23.01
CA THR A 457 -0.20 18.79 22.01
C THR A 457 -1.20 17.64 21.94
N LEU A 458 -0.72 16.39 21.92
CA LEU A 458 -1.61 15.23 21.97
C LEU A 458 -2.43 15.20 23.26
N LYS A 459 -1.80 15.44 24.41
CA LYS A 459 -2.47 15.41 25.72
C LYS A 459 -3.57 16.47 25.84
N ASP A 460 -3.34 17.65 25.29
CA ASP A 460 -4.30 18.76 25.34
C ASP A 460 -5.54 18.47 24.46
N GLU A 461 -5.34 17.94 23.25
CA GLU A 461 -6.46 17.56 22.37
C GLU A 461 -7.26 16.35 22.89
N PHE A 462 -6.61 15.37 23.52
CA PHE A 462 -7.32 14.26 24.16
C PHE A 462 -8.11 14.71 25.40
N ARG A 463 -7.72 15.82 26.05
CA ARG A 463 -8.46 16.40 27.18
C ARG A 463 -9.70 17.17 26.74
N GLU A 464 -9.63 17.99 25.70
CA GLU A 464 -10.78 18.74 25.18
C GLU A 464 -11.94 17.81 24.76
N LYS A 465 -11.63 16.68 24.13
CA LYS A 465 -12.63 15.66 23.74
C LYS A 465 -13.25 14.86 24.90
N LYS A 466 -12.72 14.99 26.12
CA LYS A 466 -13.25 14.30 27.31
C LYS A 466 -14.23 15.19 28.09
N HIS A 467 -14.28 16.49 27.78
CA HIS A 467 -15.11 17.49 28.46
C HIS A 467 -16.16 18.15 27.56
N GLY A 468 -16.28 17.73 26.29
CA GLY A 468 -17.40 18.03 25.40
C GLY A 468 -17.92 16.75 24.76
#